data_AF-A0A8X6UYV6-F1
#
_entry.id   AF-A0A8X6UYV6-F1
#
_cell.length_a   1.000
_cell.length_b   1.000
_cell.length_c   1.000
_cell.angle_alpha   90.00
_cell.angle_beta   90.00
_cell.angle_gamma   90.00
#
_symmetry.space_group_name_H-M   'P 1'
#
loop_
_entity.id
_entity.type
_entity.pdbx_description
1 polymer ?
#
loop_
_entity_poly.entity_id
_entity_poly.type
_entity_poly.pdbx_seq_one_letter_code
_entity_poly.pdbx_strand_id
1 'polypeptide(L)'
;MLGTEKFKTTTYHPKSNGIVERFHRHLKSAIKAHENDTWSEIVPIILLGIRTAIKEDLQSSCAEIVYGTNLRLPRDMIDVSNIPF
;
A
#
# COMPACT_ATOMS: atom_id res chain seq x y z
N MET A 1 -11.05 -19.67 -19.40
CA MET A 1 -11.71 -18.51 -18.76
C MET A 1 -11.62 -18.75 -17.25
N LEU A 2 -11.01 -17.85 -16.46
CA LEU A 2 -10.62 -18.07 -15.04
C LEU A 2 -11.79 -18.17 -14.03
N GLY A 3 -13.01 -18.49 -14.45
CA GLY A 3 -14.17 -18.56 -13.55
C GLY A 3 -14.53 -17.23 -12.86
N THR A 4 -14.13 -16.08 -13.43
CA THR A 4 -14.31 -14.77 -12.82
C THR A 4 -15.69 -14.17 -13.12
N GLU A 5 -16.40 -13.73 -12.08
CA GLU A 5 -17.63 -12.97 -12.20
C GLU A 5 -17.37 -11.45 -12.25
N LYS A 6 -17.96 -10.76 -13.24
CA LYS A 6 -17.78 -9.31 -13.42
C LYS A 6 -18.99 -8.56 -12.87
N PHE A 7 -18.79 -7.83 -11.79
CA PHE A 7 -19.77 -6.88 -11.27
C PHE A 7 -19.58 -5.49 -11.91
N LYS A 8 -20.66 -4.90 -12.40
CA LYS A 8 -20.66 -3.52 -12.92
C LYS A 8 -21.33 -2.61 -11.90
N THR A 9 -20.68 -1.49 -11.58
CA THR A 9 -21.30 -0.39 -10.84
C THR A 9 -22.22 0.40 -11.78
N THR A 10 -23.45 0.68 -11.34
CA THR A 10 -24.37 1.57 -12.05
C THR A 10 -23.98 3.03 -11.84
N THR A 11 -24.28 3.88 -12.82
CA THR A 11 -24.05 5.33 -12.75
C THR A 11 -24.71 5.92 -11.50
N TYR A 12 -24.00 6.80 -10.79
CA TYR A 12 -24.46 7.48 -9.56
C TYR A 12 -24.75 6.57 -8.35
N HIS A 13 -24.40 5.28 -8.37
CA HIS A 13 -24.53 4.36 -7.24
C HIS A 13 -23.22 3.61 -6.94
N PRO A 14 -22.21 4.29 -6.35
CA PRO A 14 -20.94 3.66 -6.02
C PRO A 14 -21.08 2.74 -4.79
N LYS A 15 -21.57 1.51 -4.97
CA LYS A 15 -21.64 0.52 -3.88
C LYS A 15 -20.28 -0.10 -3.54
N SER A 16 -19.41 -0.32 -4.54
CA SER A 16 -18.18 -1.13 -4.35
C SER A 16 -16.88 -0.39 -4.64
N ASN A 17 -16.93 0.82 -5.17
CA ASN A 17 -15.72 1.48 -5.69
C ASN A 17 -15.05 2.43 -4.68
N GLY A 18 -15.73 2.81 -3.59
CA GLY A 18 -15.25 3.84 -2.68
C GLY A 18 -13.93 3.49 -1.97
N ILE A 19 -13.73 2.22 -1.59
CA ILE A 19 -12.47 1.77 -0.95
C ILE A 19 -11.31 1.85 -1.95
N VAL A 20 -11.52 1.40 -3.18
CA VAL A 20 -10.53 1.45 -4.26
C VAL A 20 -10.20 2.91 -4.63
N GLU A 21 -11.21 3.77 -4.74
CA GLU A 21 -11.01 5.20 -5.02
C GLU A 21 -10.24 5.92 -3.90
N ARG A 22 -10.56 5.63 -2.63
CA ARG A 22 -9.81 6.15 -1.46
C ARG A 22 -8.36 5.69 -1.50
N PHE A 23 -8.12 4.41 -1.79
CA PHE A 23 -6.77 3.87 -1.94
C PHE A 23 -6.02 4.55 -3.09
N HIS A 24 -6.65 4.71 -4.26
CA HIS A 24 -6.04 5.41 -5.40
C HIS A 24 -5.68 6.85 -5.08
N ARG A 25 -6.50 7.57 -4.29
CA ARG A 25 -6.19 8.93 -3.87
C ARG A 25 -4.93 8.95 -2.99
N HIS A 26 -4.81 8.04 -2.03
CA HIS A 26 -3.62 7.93 -1.18
C HIS A 26 -2.38 7.60 -2.02
N LEU A 27 -2.46 6.59 -2.90
CA LEU A 27 -1.36 6.19 -3.78
C LEU A 27 -0.87 7.35 -4.65
N LYS A 28 -1.80 8.11 -5.26
CA LYS A 28 -1.46 9.28 -6.08
C LYS A 28 -0.77 10.37 -5.26
N SER A 29 -1.22 10.62 -4.03
CA SER A 29 -0.55 11.58 -3.14
C SER A 29 0.88 11.15 -2.81
N ALA A 30 1.09 9.86 -2.50
CA ALA A 30 2.43 9.34 -2.24
C ALA A 30 3.33 9.45 -3.48
N ILE A 31 2.82 9.10 -4.67
CA ILE A 31 3.57 9.27 -5.93
C ILE A 31 3.93 10.74 -6.16
N LYS A 32 3.00 11.68 -5.97
CA LYS A 32 3.25 13.12 -6.14
C LYS A 32 4.31 13.67 -5.17
N ALA A 33 4.45 13.08 -3.98
CA ALA A 33 5.47 13.49 -3.03
C ALA A 33 6.89 13.14 -3.50
N HIS A 34 7.02 12.22 -4.46
CA HIS A 34 8.27 11.92 -5.14
C HIS A 34 8.32 12.75 -6.44
N GLU A 35 8.87 13.96 -6.35
CA GLU A 35 9.04 14.91 -7.48
C GLU A 35 10.10 14.43 -8.49
N ASN A 36 9.83 13.34 -9.22
CA ASN A 36 10.79 12.74 -10.16
C ASN A 36 10.10 12.13 -11.39
N ASP A 37 10.71 12.28 -12.56
CA ASP A 37 10.27 11.69 -13.83
C ASP A 37 10.32 10.14 -13.83
N THR A 38 11.07 9.55 -12.89
CA THR A 38 11.19 8.08 -12.68
C THR A 38 10.20 7.53 -11.66
N TRP A 39 9.04 8.19 -11.47
CA TRP A 39 8.05 7.82 -10.46
C TRP A 39 7.61 6.35 -10.51
N SER A 40 7.65 5.71 -11.68
CA SER A 40 7.33 4.29 -11.87
C SER A 40 8.30 3.36 -11.15
N GLU A 41 9.57 3.73 -11.05
CA GLU A 41 10.62 2.94 -10.38
C GLU A 41 10.45 2.92 -8.86
N ILE A 42 9.85 3.97 -8.29
CA ILE A 42 9.61 4.07 -6.84
C ILE A 42 8.26 3.48 -6.41
N VAL A 43 7.36 3.14 -7.36
CA VAL A 43 6.06 2.52 -7.06
C VAL A 43 6.17 1.28 -6.15
N PRO A 44 7.11 0.33 -6.35
CA PRO A 44 7.26 -0.81 -5.44
C PRO A 44 7.53 -0.39 -4.00
N ILE A 45 8.34 0.65 -3.78
CA ILE A 45 8.69 1.17 -2.45
C ILE A 45 7.48 1.88 -1.82
N ILE A 46 6.78 2.71 -2.59
CA ILE A 46 5.54 3.38 -2.13
C ILE A 46 4.52 2.34 -1.70
N LEU A 47 4.29 1.32 -2.52
CA LEU A 47 3.33 0.26 -2.22
C LEU A 47 3.76 -0.59 -1.03
N LEU A 48 5.07 -0.82 -0.83
CA LEU A 48 5.58 -1.48 0.36
C LEU A 48 5.21 -0.66 1.61
N GLY A 49 5.53 0.63 1.61
CA GLY A 49 5.21 1.53 2.73
C GLY A 49 3.71 1.58 3.04
N ILE A 50 2.86 1.69 2.02
CA ILE A 50 1.39 1.69 2.21
C ILE A 50 0.90 0.36 2.80
N ARG A 51 1.49 -0.78 2.42
CA ARG A 51 1.06 -2.10 2.90
C ARG A 51 1.53 -2.41 4.31
N THR A 52 2.69 -1.90 4.72
CA THR A 52 3.27 -2.14 6.05
C THR A 52 2.89 -1.07 7.07
N ALA A 53 2.33 0.06 6.65
CA ALA A 53 1.78 1.06 7.56
C ALA A 53 0.63 0.48 8.39
N ILE A 54 0.66 0.71 9.70
CA ILE A 54 -0.44 0.37 10.61
C ILE A 54 -1.61 1.28 10.28
N LYS A 55 -2.79 0.66 10.10
CA LYS A 55 -4.05 1.37 9.93
C LYS A 55 -4.77 1.42 11.27
N GLU A 56 -4.98 2.62 11.79
CA GLU A 56 -5.60 2.83 13.11
C GLU A 56 -7.00 2.22 13.21
N ASP A 57 -7.79 2.26 12.13
CA ASP A 57 -9.12 1.65 12.07
C ASP A 57 -9.09 0.12 12.17
N LEU A 58 -7.99 -0.51 11.73
CA LEU A 58 -7.81 -1.96 11.74
C LEU A 58 -6.91 -2.44 12.88
N GLN A 59 -6.20 -1.54 13.56
CA GLN A 59 -5.13 -1.83 14.52
C GLN A 59 -4.08 -2.83 13.96
N SER A 60 -3.91 -2.86 12.64
CA SER A 60 -3.05 -3.80 11.92
C SER A 60 -2.65 -3.23 10.56
N SER A 61 -1.62 -3.79 9.92
CA SER A 61 -1.21 -3.43 8.56
C SER A 61 -1.86 -4.32 7.49
N CYS A 62 -2.00 -3.83 6.26
CA CYS A 62 -2.52 -4.67 5.17
C CYS A 62 -1.64 -5.89 4.91
N ALA A 63 -0.33 -5.76 5.06
CA ALA A 63 0.60 -6.87 4.90
C ALA A 63 0.39 -7.94 5.98
N GLU A 64 0.20 -7.53 7.24
CA GLU A 64 -0.06 -8.45 8.34
C GLU A 64 -1.39 -9.20 8.17
N ILE A 65 -2.46 -8.52 7.74
CA ILE A 65 -3.75 -9.17 7.49
C ILE A 65 -3.66 -10.22 6.37
N VAL A 66 -2.85 -9.97 5.34
CA VAL A 66 -2.72 -10.88 4.18
C VAL A 66 -1.78 -12.05 4.48
N TYR A 67 -0.66 -11.80 5.15
CA TYR A 67 0.39 -12.80 5.36
C TYR A 67 0.36 -13.44 6.76
N GLY A 68 -0.44 -12.91 7.68
CA GLY A 68 -0.48 -13.35 9.08
C GLY A 68 0.71 -12.91 9.92
N THR A 69 1.65 -12.16 9.35
CA THR A 69 2.87 -11.70 10.03
C THR A 69 3.30 -10.32 9.54
N ASN A 70 4.03 -9.58 10.36
CA ASN A 70 4.69 -8.36 9.93
C ASN A 70 5.81 -8.66 8.92
N LEU A 71 5.90 -7.86 7.86
CA LEU A 71 6.97 -7.99 6.86
C LEU A 71 8.26 -7.39 7.39
N ARG A 72 9.39 -8.04 7.10
CA ARG A 72 10.72 -7.50 7.38
C ARG A 72 11.04 -6.38 6.39
N LEU A 73 11.23 -5.16 6.90
CA LEU A 73 11.56 -3.98 6.11
C LEU A 73 13.09 -3.83 5.96
N PRO A 74 13.58 -3.06 4.97
CA PRO A 74 15.00 -2.74 4.87
C PRO A 74 15.59 -2.14 6.15
N ARG A 75 14.79 -1.36 6.89
CA ARG A 75 15.18 -0.82 8.21
C ARG A 75 15.53 -1.93 9.21
N ASP A 76 14.81 -3.04 9.18
CA ASP A 76 14.98 -4.17 10.10
C ASP A 76 16.16 -5.07 9.73
N MET A 77 16.88 -4.73 8.66
CA MET A 77 18.09 -5.41 8.20
C MET A 77 19.36 -4.68 8.62
N ILE A 78 19.24 -3.43 9.08
CA ILE A 78 20.37 -2.64 9.54
C ILE A 78 20.68 -3.04 10.98
N ASP A 79 21.88 -3.57 11.20
CA ASP A 79 22.38 -3.88 12.53
C ASP A 79 22.82 -2.58 13.23
N VAL A 80 22.01 -2.14 14.18
CA VAL A 80 22.22 -0.91 14.95
C VAL A 80 23.42 -1.02 15.91
N SER A 81 23.97 -2.22 16.13
CA SER A 81 25.14 -2.43 17.00
C SER A 81 26.47 -2.01 16.36
N ASN A 82 26.48 -1.74 15.05
CA ASN A 82 27.66 -1.31 14.29
C ASN A 82 27.68 0.20 13.97
N ILE A 83 26.83 1.01 14.62
CA ILE A 83 26.83 2.47 14.44
C ILE A 83 27.71 3.09 15.54
N PRO A 84 28.91 3.61 15.22
CA PRO A 84 29.70 4.34 16.21
C PRO A 84 29.03 5.70 16.44
N PHE A 85 28.79 6.03 17.71
CA PHE A 85 28.44 7.38 18.15
C PHE A 85 29.61 8.34 17.91
#